data_AF-A0AAW5C9J3-F1
#
_entry.id   AF-A0AAW5C9J3-F1
#
_cell.length_a   1.000
_cell.length_b   1.000
_cell.length_c   1.000
_cell.angle_alpha   90.00
_cell.angle_beta   90.00
_cell.angle_gamma   90.00
#
_symmetry.space_group_name_H-M   'P 1'
#
loop_
_entity.id
_entity.type
_entity.pdbx_description
1 polymer ?
#
loop_
_entity_poly.entity_id
_entity_poly.type
_entity_poly.pdbx_seq_one_letter_code
_entity_poly.pdbx_strand_id
1 'polypeptide(L)'
;MTNKVLIEKKGGLFNLRPLYDLFSHSVDGIYQVIVKKVRKPRSNDQNGWLWGCIYPMLLDGLLNAGWEFTSVEQVHEFFKAQMTKDKVVNKHTGEIIEFPGSTATMDTLTFSTYCEKLREYALEYLNIEIPDPDPNWRKADEENT
;
A
#
# COMPACT_ATOMS: atom_id res chain seq x y z
N MET A 1 -2.56 3.69 -26.78
CA MET A 1 -2.61 2.59 -25.81
C MET A 1 -1.21 2.04 -25.64
N THR A 2 -0.75 1.83 -24.41
CA THR A 2 0.61 1.34 -24.15
C THR A 2 0.55 -0.16 -23.88
N ASN A 3 0.87 -0.98 -24.87
CA ASN A 3 0.92 -2.44 -24.70
C ASN A 3 2.18 -2.79 -23.87
N LYS A 4 1.97 -3.27 -22.64
CA LYS A 4 3.05 -3.74 -21.76
C LYS A 4 3.16 -5.25 -21.91
N VAL A 5 4.34 -5.73 -22.32
CA VAL A 5 4.66 -7.16 -22.35
C VAL A 5 5.64 -7.48 -21.24
N LEU A 6 5.33 -8.51 -20.45
CA LEU A 6 6.22 -9.03 -19.42
C LEU A 6 7.08 -10.13 -20.01
N ILE A 7 8.40 -10.02 -19.83
CA ILE A 7 9.37 -11.00 -20.31
C ILE A 7 10.08 -11.59 -19.10
N GLU A 8 9.93 -12.90 -18.91
CA GLU A 8 10.64 -13.62 -17.85
C GLU A 8 12.07 -13.95 -18.29
N LYS A 9 13.03 -13.76 -17.38
CA LYS A 9 14.42 -14.20 -17.53
C LYS A 9 14.70 -15.35 -16.57
N LYS A 10 14.96 -16.55 -17.10
CA LYS A 10 15.28 -17.75 -16.30
C LYS A 10 16.60 -18.36 -16.78
N GLY A 11 17.53 -18.60 -15.85
CA GLY A 11 18.84 -19.21 -16.18
C GLY A 11 19.71 -18.40 -17.17
N GLY A 12 19.50 -17.09 -17.28
CA GLY A 12 20.24 -16.24 -18.23
C GLY A 12 19.54 -16.02 -19.57
N LEU A 13 18.49 -16.78 -19.88
CA LEU A 13 17.72 -16.69 -21.13
C LEU A 13 16.40 -15.93 -20.91
N PHE A 14 15.98 -15.17 -21.92
CA PHE A 14 14.69 -14.48 -21.94
C PHE A 14 13.70 -15.24 -22.81
N ASN A 15 12.45 -15.38 -22.36
CA ASN A 15 11.37 -15.88 -23.23
C ASN A 15 10.83 -14.75 -24.12
N LEU A 16 11.31 -14.67 -25.37
CA LEU A 16 10.93 -13.61 -26.30
C LEU A 16 9.63 -13.88 -27.08
N ARG A 17 9.00 -15.03 -26.89
CA ARG A 17 7.77 -15.39 -27.61
C ARG A 17 6.66 -14.33 -27.45
N PRO A 18 6.36 -13.82 -26.24
CA PRO A 18 5.33 -12.79 -26.07
C PRO A 18 5.67 -11.47 -26.79
N LEU A 19 6.96 -11.14 -26.92
CA LEU A 19 7.42 -9.95 -27.62
C LEU A 19 7.27 -10.12 -29.13
N TYR A 20 7.62 -11.29 -29.64
CA TYR A 20 7.44 -11.64 -31.04
C TYR A 20 5.97 -11.64 -31.45
N ASP A 21 5.11 -12.23 -30.62
CA ASP A 21 3.66 -12.23 -30.83
C ASP A 21 3.13 -10.79 -30.88
N LEU A 22 3.58 -9.90 -29.99
CA LEU A 22 3.20 -8.48 -30.04
C LEU A 22 3.59 -7.82 -31.37
N PHE A 23 4.84 -8.02 -31.81
CA PHE A 23 5.33 -7.38 -33.03
C PHE A 23 4.67 -7.92 -34.29
N SER A 24 4.37 -9.21 -34.35
CA SER A 24 3.69 -9.83 -35.50
C SER A 24 2.27 -9.32 -35.73
N HIS A 25 1.58 -8.88 -34.68
CA HIS A 25 0.24 -8.29 -34.77
C HIS A 25 0.25 -6.75 -34.84
N SER A 26 1.44 -6.15 -34.82
CA SER A 26 1.60 -4.71 -34.90
C SER A 26 1.60 -4.25 -36.36
N VAL A 27 1.00 -3.09 -36.64
CA VAL A 27 0.99 -2.48 -37.99
C VAL A 27 2.38 -1.98 -38.39
N ASP A 28 2.60 -1.72 -39.67
CA ASP A 28 3.87 -1.15 -40.13
C ASP A 28 4.11 0.23 -39.51
N GLY A 29 5.31 0.45 -38.97
CA GLY A 29 5.66 1.70 -38.29
C GLY A 29 7.01 1.63 -37.56
N ILE A 30 7.36 2.75 -36.91
CA ILE A 30 8.57 2.88 -36.10
C ILE A 30 8.22 2.66 -34.63
N TYR A 31 8.89 1.70 -33.98
CA TYR A 31 8.64 1.32 -32.59
C TYR A 31 9.83 1.66 -31.69
N GLN A 32 9.54 2.13 -30.46
CA GLN A 32 10.53 2.29 -29.40
C GLN A 32 10.33 1.21 -28.33
N VAL A 33 11.38 0.47 -28.00
CA VAL A 33 11.36 -0.55 -26.93
C VAL A 33 12.07 -0.02 -25.69
N ILE A 34 11.37 -0.01 -24.56
CA ILE A 34 11.94 0.40 -23.27
C ILE A 34 11.95 -0.80 -22.33
N VAL A 35 13.14 -1.31 -22.02
CA VAL A 35 13.30 -2.42 -21.07
C VAL A 35 13.45 -1.86 -19.66
N LYS A 36 12.54 -2.24 -18.76
CA LYS A 36 12.64 -1.93 -17.33
C LYS A 36 12.62 -3.23 -16.55
N LYS A 37 13.51 -3.37 -15.55
CA LYS A 37 13.45 -4.49 -14.61
C LYS A 37 12.15 -4.37 -13.81
N VAL A 38 11.18 -5.23 -14.13
CA VAL A 38 9.94 -5.33 -13.36
C VAL A 38 10.28 -5.97 -12.03
N ARG A 39 10.18 -5.20 -10.95
CA ARG A 39 10.13 -5.77 -9.60
C ARG A 39 8.74 -6.38 -9.47
N LYS A 40 8.63 -7.58 -8.90
CA LYS A 40 7.33 -8.05 -8.41
C LYS A 40 6.72 -6.88 -7.61
N PRO A 41 5.45 -6.50 -7.85
CA PRO A 41 4.77 -5.67 -6.87
C PRO A 41 5.00 -6.33 -5.51
N ARG A 42 5.44 -5.57 -4.51
CA ARG A 42 5.82 -6.14 -3.21
C ARG A 42 4.70 -7.07 -2.78
N SER A 43 5.02 -8.29 -2.34
CA SER A 43 4.08 -9.20 -1.67
C SER A 43 3.63 -8.67 -0.30
N ASN A 44 3.74 -7.35 -0.07
CA ASN A 44 3.28 -6.70 1.13
C ASN A 44 1.81 -6.38 0.96
N ASP A 45 1.03 -7.40 1.22
CA ASP A 45 -0.40 -7.28 1.33
C ASP A 45 -0.87 -6.47 2.55
N GLN A 46 0.07 -6.03 3.38
CA GLN A 46 -0.17 -5.09 4.47
C GLN A 46 -0.83 -3.79 3.99
N ASN A 47 -0.53 -3.31 2.78
CA ASN A 47 -1.24 -2.15 2.24
C ASN A 47 -2.67 -2.50 1.82
N GLY A 48 -2.90 -3.70 1.28
CA GLY A 48 -4.25 -4.20 0.98
C GLY A 48 -5.08 -4.31 2.25
N TRP A 49 -4.51 -4.90 3.31
CA TRP A 49 -5.13 -5.00 4.62
C TRP A 49 -5.41 -3.63 5.26
N LEU A 50 -4.44 -2.70 5.20
CA LEU A 50 -4.62 -1.35 5.74
C LEU A 50 -5.81 -0.62 5.09
N TRP A 51 -5.86 -0.61 3.76
CA TRP A 51 -6.88 0.12 3.01
C TRP A 51 -8.22 -0.63 2.87
N GLY A 52 -8.17 -1.96 2.80
CA GLY A 52 -9.34 -2.81 2.57
C GLY A 52 -10.02 -3.32 3.84
N CYS A 53 -9.35 -3.26 4.99
CA CYS A 53 -9.89 -3.77 6.26
C CYS A 53 -9.73 -2.77 7.40
N ILE A 54 -8.50 -2.34 7.72
CA ILE A 54 -8.23 -1.52 8.90
C ILE A 54 -8.98 -0.19 8.84
N TYR A 55 -8.78 0.63 7.80
CA TYR A 55 -9.41 1.94 7.72
C TYR A 55 -10.94 1.90 7.57
N PRO A 56 -11.54 0.99 6.78
CA PRO A 56 -12.99 0.81 6.77
C PRO A 56 -13.58 0.51 8.16
N MET A 57 -12.97 -0.40 8.92
CA MET A 57 -13.44 -0.74 10.27
C MET A 57 -13.26 0.43 11.25
N LEU A 58 -12.14 1.17 11.15
CA LEU A 58 -11.91 2.38 11.93
C LEU A 58 -12.92 3.47 11.59
N LEU A 59 -13.24 3.67 10.31
CA LEU A 59 -14.24 4.64 9.87
C LEU A 59 -15.60 4.33 10.52
N ASP A 60 -16.05 3.08 10.42
CA ASP A 60 -17.32 2.65 11.04
C ASP A 60 -17.31 2.86 12.56
N GLY A 61 -16.20 2.52 13.24
CA GLY A 61 -16.05 2.75 14.67
C GLY A 61 -16.07 4.22 15.06
N LEU A 62 -15.39 5.07 14.29
CA LEU A 62 -15.34 6.51 14.52
C LEU A 62 -16.71 7.17 14.27
N LEU A 63 -17.42 6.76 13.22
CA LEU A 63 -18.80 7.20 12.95
C LEU A 63 -19.73 6.82 14.11
N ASN A 64 -19.63 5.58 14.61
CA ASN A 64 -20.41 5.12 15.75
C ASN A 64 -20.07 5.87 17.05
N ALA A 65 -18.82 6.30 17.21
CA ALA A 65 -18.37 7.14 18.32
C ALA A 65 -18.80 8.62 18.16
N GLY A 66 -19.44 8.99 17.06
CA GLY A 66 -19.97 10.34 16.81
C GLY A 66 -19.04 11.29 16.05
N TRP A 67 -17.98 10.78 15.45
CA TRP A 67 -17.09 11.58 14.59
C TRP A 67 -17.64 11.71 13.17
N GLU A 68 -17.42 12.85 12.51
CA GLU A 68 -17.95 13.14 11.17
C GLU A 68 -16.91 12.90 10.06
N PHE A 69 -16.27 11.73 10.06
CA PHE A 69 -15.39 11.33 8.96
C PHE A 69 -16.20 11.00 7.71
N THR A 70 -15.75 11.48 6.54
CA THR A 70 -16.48 11.30 5.28
C THR A 70 -15.90 10.20 4.39
N SER A 71 -14.66 9.78 4.64
CA SER A 71 -13.93 8.85 3.79
C SER A 71 -12.79 8.15 4.53
N VAL A 72 -12.39 7.00 3.99
CA VAL A 72 -11.26 6.20 4.42
C VAL A 72 -9.95 7.01 4.34
N GLU A 73 -9.84 7.88 3.35
CA GLU A 73 -8.70 8.78 3.15
C GLU A 73 -8.57 9.82 4.28
N GLN A 74 -9.68 10.34 4.80
CA GLN A 74 -9.63 11.24 5.96
C GLN A 74 -9.18 10.52 7.23
N VAL A 75 -9.64 9.27 7.42
CA VAL A 75 -9.19 8.42 8.52
C VAL A 75 -7.69 8.12 8.38
N HIS A 76 -7.20 7.85 7.17
CA HIS A 76 -5.78 7.70 6.89
C HIS A 76 -4.98 8.93 7.30
N GLU A 77 -5.35 10.12 6.82
CA GLU A 77 -4.62 11.36 7.14
C GLU A 77 -4.68 11.71 8.62
N PHE A 78 -5.81 11.44 9.30
CA PHE A 78 -5.95 11.61 10.75
C PHE A 78 -4.95 10.74 11.52
N PHE A 79 -4.95 9.42 11.29
CA PHE A 79 -4.06 8.52 12.01
C PHE A 79 -2.59 8.68 11.64
N LYS A 80 -2.31 9.06 10.38
CA LYS A 80 -0.96 9.43 9.95
C LYS A 80 -0.47 10.65 10.73
N ALA A 81 -1.26 11.73 10.77
CA ALA A 81 -0.90 12.92 11.54
C ALA A 81 -0.72 12.66 13.04
N GLN A 82 -1.45 11.70 13.61
CA GLN A 82 -1.35 11.34 15.03
C GLN A 82 -0.15 10.43 15.34
N MET A 83 0.11 9.42 14.50
CA MET A 83 1.03 8.33 14.83
C MET A 83 2.40 8.43 14.17
N THR A 84 2.58 9.29 13.16
CA THR A 84 3.84 9.46 12.43
C THR A 84 4.49 10.82 12.70
N LYS A 85 4.28 11.39 13.89
CA LYS A 85 4.88 12.67 14.28
C LYS A 85 6.38 12.53 14.45
N ASP A 86 7.15 13.06 13.51
CA ASP A 86 8.59 13.22 13.66
C ASP A 86 8.86 14.48 14.49
N LYS A 87 9.65 14.35 15.56
CA LYS A 87 9.99 15.45 16.47
C LYS A 87 11.37 15.98 16.15
N VAL A 88 11.46 17.24 15.73
CA VAL A 88 12.74 17.95 15.59
C VAL A 88 12.91 18.85 16.81
N VAL A 89 13.95 18.59 17.59
CA VAL A 89 14.28 19.38 18.79
C VAL A 89 15.35 20.41 18.44
N ASN A 90 15.05 21.69 18.65
CA ASN A 90 16.05 22.75 18.59
C ASN A 90 16.90 22.69 19.86
N LYS A 91 18.14 22.21 19.74
CA LYS A 91 19.06 22.02 20.88
C LYS A 91 19.47 23.33 21.58
N HIS A 92 19.21 24.49 20.98
CA HIS A 92 19.57 25.79 21.54
C HIS A 92 18.38 26.51 22.20
N THR A 93 17.15 26.36 21.70
CA THR A 93 15.95 27.00 22.26
C THR A 93 15.07 26.06 23.06
N GLY A 94 15.27 24.74 22.95
CA GLY A 94 14.42 23.73 23.57
C GLY A 94 13.07 23.54 22.86
N GLU A 95 12.82 24.25 21.76
CA GLU A 95 11.57 24.13 21.00
C GLU A 95 11.50 22.79 20.27
N ILE A 96 10.32 22.18 20.32
CA ILE A 96 10.01 20.93 19.63
C ILE A 96 9.03 21.26 18.50
N ILE A 97 9.44 20.99 17.27
CA ILE A 97 8.57 21.11 16.09
C ILE A 97 8.16 19.70 15.67
N GLU A 98 6.86 19.47 15.54
CA GLU A 98 6.28 18.19 15.09
C GLU A 98 5.97 18.27 13.60
N PHE A 99 6.53 17.36 12.80
CA PHE A 99 6.22 17.23 11.38
C PHE A 99 5.36 15.98 11.13
N PRO A 100 4.34 16.06 10.25
CA PRO A 100 3.62 14.87 9.81
C PRO A 100 4.56 14.01 8.95
N GLY A 101 4.95 12.84 9.48
CA GLY A 101 5.75 11.86 8.76
C GLY A 101 4.99 11.25 7.57
N SER A 102 5.74 10.76 6.58
CA SER A 102 5.17 10.10 5.40
C SER A 102 5.16 8.59 5.59
N THR A 103 3.98 7.97 5.49
CA THR A 103 3.85 6.51 5.42
C THR A 103 4.47 5.93 4.14
N ALA A 104 4.64 6.75 3.09
CA ALA A 104 5.22 6.32 1.82
C ALA A 104 6.72 5.98 1.90
N THR A 105 7.43 6.51 2.90
CA THR A 105 8.87 6.28 3.11
C THR A 105 9.18 5.27 4.19
N MET A 106 8.16 4.71 4.86
CA MET A 106 8.36 3.73 5.93
C MET A 106 8.99 2.44 5.43
N ASP A 107 9.87 1.87 6.25
CA ASP A 107 10.34 0.51 6.03
C ASP A 107 9.24 -0.51 6.40
N THR A 108 9.43 -1.77 5.98
CA THR A 108 8.44 -2.83 6.18
C THR A 108 8.12 -3.09 7.65
N LEU A 109 9.11 -2.97 8.54
CA LEU A 109 8.93 -3.21 9.98
C LEU A 109 8.12 -2.09 10.63
N THR A 110 8.48 -0.85 10.32
CA THR A 110 7.80 0.37 10.75
C THR A 110 6.34 0.38 10.29
N PHE A 111 6.09 -0.06 9.06
CA PHE A 111 4.73 -0.19 8.53
C PHE A 111 3.92 -1.28 9.25
N SER A 112 4.55 -2.42 9.59
CA SER A 112 3.91 -3.47 10.38
C SER A 112 3.53 -2.96 11.77
N THR A 113 4.46 -2.29 12.45
CA THR A 113 4.21 -1.67 13.76
C THR A 113 3.12 -0.61 13.70
N TYR A 114 3.05 0.15 12.60
CA TYR A 114 1.98 1.12 12.38
C TYR A 114 0.60 0.44 12.31
N CYS A 115 0.47 -0.67 11.57
CA CYS A 115 -0.79 -1.41 11.49
C CYS A 115 -1.21 -1.99 12.85
N GLU A 116 -0.28 -2.53 13.64
CA GLU A 116 -0.61 -3.04 14.99
C GLU A 116 -1.10 -1.93 15.93
N LYS A 117 -0.47 -0.74 15.91
CA LYS A 117 -0.94 0.41 16.69
C LYS A 117 -2.36 0.83 16.34
N LEU A 118 -2.76 0.71 15.07
CA LEU A 118 -4.13 0.99 14.65
C LEU A 118 -5.12 -0.05 15.20
N ARG A 119 -4.73 -1.33 15.25
CA ARG A 119 -5.54 -2.39 15.87
C ARG A 119 -5.71 -2.21 17.36
N GLU A 120 -4.61 -1.89 18.06
CA GLU A 120 -4.64 -1.58 19.49
C GLU A 120 -5.59 -0.41 19.76
N TYR A 121 -5.51 0.67 18.96
CA TYR A 121 -6.41 1.81 19.08
C TYR A 121 -7.88 1.41 18.84
N ALA A 122 -8.15 0.63 17.78
CA ALA A 122 -9.50 0.16 17.48
C ALA A 122 -10.09 -0.66 18.63
N LEU A 123 -9.28 -1.55 19.23
CA LEU A 123 -9.71 -2.38 20.34
C LEU A 123 -9.93 -1.56 21.62
N GLU A 124 -9.00 -0.65 21.96
CA GLU A 124 -9.04 0.11 23.22
C GLU A 124 -10.12 1.21 23.21
N TYR A 125 -10.23 1.97 22.12
CA TYR A 125 -11.07 3.17 22.07
C TYR A 125 -12.39 2.98 21.33
N LEU A 126 -12.43 2.06 20.37
CA LEU A 126 -13.63 1.79 19.57
C LEU A 126 -14.29 0.46 19.92
N ASN A 127 -13.62 -0.38 20.73
CA ASN A 127 -14.04 -1.74 21.06
C ASN A 127 -14.28 -2.60 19.80
N ILE A 128 -13.45 -2.41 18.77
CA ILE A 128 -13.48 -3.13 17.50
C ILE A 128 -12.28 -4.04 17.39
N GLU A 129 -12.55 -5.34 17.20
CA GLU A 129 -11.52 -6.33 16.90
C GLU A 129 -11.25 -6.39 15.40
N ILE A 130 -10.08 -5.91 14.98
CA ILE A 130 -9.64 -5.96 13.59
C ILE A 130 -8.95 -7.31 13.33
N PRO A 131 -9.39 -8.08 12.32
CA PRO A 131 -8.84 -9.39 12.01
C PRO A 131 -7.41 -9.29 11.44
N ASP A 132 -6.65 -10.36 11.60
CA ASP A 132 -5.32 -10.51 11.01
C ASP A 132 -5.39 -10.47 9.46
N PRO A 133 -4.31 -10.04 8.77
CA PRO A 133 -4.27 -10.03 7.32
C PRO A 133 -4.37 -11.46 6.78
N ASP A 134 -5.38 -11.74 5.95
CA ASP A 134 -5.54 -13.05 5.32
C ASP A 134 -4.38 -13.30 4.34
N PRO A 135 -3.53 -14.32 4.56
CA PRO A 135 -2.42 -14.65 3.67
C PRO A 135 -2.85 -15.00 2.23
N ASN A 136 -4.13 -15.29 1.98
CA ASN A 136 -4.66 -15.82 0.73
C ASN A 136 -5.77 -14.99 0.06
N TRP A 137 -6.16 -13.80 0.53
CA TRP A 137 -7.32 -13.06 -0.04
C TRP A 137 -7.25 -12.87 -1.57
N ARG A 138 -6.03 -12.71 -2.12
CA ARG A 138 -5.80 -12.51 -3.56
C ARG A 138 -6.03 -13.75 -4.42
N LYS A 139 -6.00 -14.96 -3.82
CA LYS A 139 -6.33 -16.20 -4.53
C LYS A 139 -7.84 -16.34 -4.78
N ALA A 140 -8.67 -15.69 -3.96
CA ALA A 140 -10.11 -15.72 -4.12
C ALA A 140 -10.59 -14.91 -5.35
N ASP A 141 -9.84 -13.87 -5.74
CA ASP A 141 -10.14 -13.09 -6.96
C ASP A 141 -9.74 -13.84 -8.25
N GLU A 142 -8.70 -14.70 -8.20
CA GLU A 142 -8.27 -15.52 -9.34
C GLU A 142 -9.19 -16.72 -9.58
N GLU A 143 -9.92 -17.21 -8.58
CA GLU A 143 -10.89 -18.30 -8.74
C GLU A 143 -12.29 -17.81 -9.18
N ASN A 144 -12.53 -16.50 -9.18
CA ASN A 144 -13.80 -15.88 -9.57
C ASN A 144 -13.74 -15.13 -10.93
N THR A 145 -12.68 -15.31 -11.72
CA THR A 145 -12.53 -14.74 -13.07
C THR A 145 -12.29 -15.83 -14.10
#